data_AF-A0A497MWW7-F1
#
_entry.id   AF-A0A497MWW7-F1
#
_cell.length_a   1.000
_cell.length_b   1.000
_cell.length_c   1.000
_cell.angle_alpha   90.00
_cell.angle_beta   90.00
_cell.angle_gamma   90.00
#
_symmetry.space_group_name_H-M   'P 1'
#
loop_
_entity.id
_entity.type
_entity.pdbx_description
1 polymer ?
#
loop_
_entity_poly.entity_id
_entity_poly.type
_entity_poly.pdbx_seq_one_letter_code
_entity_poly.pdbx_strand_id
1 'polypeptide(L)'
;MKRRLLDFLACAMCKSYPLELYVFEEKDEIVEGLLVCPNPNCRMWYPIIDEIPHCLPPELRNKNEDLAFLRKWKDKIPLKVLKEGKPFNLSEEL
;
A
#
# COMPACT_ATOMS: atom_id res chain seq x y z
N MET A 1 -4.51 -12.33 -3.19
CA MET A 1 -3.06 -12.30 -3.39
C MET A 1 -2.36 -13.42 -2.63
N LYS A 2 -1.71 -14.33 -3.34
CA LYS A 2 -0.85 -15.36 -2.73
C LYS A 2 0.40 -14.74 -2.10
N ARG A 3 0.69 -15.11 -0.85
CA ARG A 3 1.88 -14.64 -0.11
C ARG A 3 3.20 -14.89 -0.87
N ARG A 4 3.32 -15.99 -1.63
CA ARG A 4 4.50 -16.32 -2.46
C ARG A 4 4.82 -15.27 -3.53
N LEU A 5 3.85 -14.45 -3.93
CA LEU A 5 4.11 -13.36 -4.89
C LEU A 5 5.02 -12.28 -4.30
N LEU A 6 5.03 -12.11 -2.97
CA LEU A 6 5.91 -11.15 -2.31
C LEU A 6 7.38 -11.40 -2.58
N ASP A 7 7.77 -12.66 -2.78
CA ASP A 7 9.17 -13.06 -3.04
C ASP A 7 9.71 -12.46 -4.36
N PHE A 8 8.82 -12.00 -5.23
CA PHE A 8 9.14 -11.44 -6.55
C PHE A 8 8.74 -9.96 -6.68
N LEU A 9 7.96 -9.41 -5.75
CA LEU A 9 7.44 -8.05 -5.85
C LEU A 9 8.41 -7.03 -5.25
N ALA A 10 8.82 -6.08 -6.09
CA ALA A 10 9.61 -4.91 -5.69
C ALA A 10 8.81 -3.62 -5.89
N CYS A 11 9.25 -2.54 -5.25
CA CYS A 11 8.66 -1.22 -5.44
C CYS A 11 8.73 -0.78 -6.91
N ALA A 12 7.60 -0.37 -7.50
CA ALA A 12 7.53 0.04 -8.89
C ALA A 12 8.44 1.25 -9.19
N MET A 13 8.64 2.13 -8.20
CA MET A 13 9.36 3.41 -8.33
C MET A 13 10.88 3.30 -8.12
N CYS A 14 11.32 2.57 -7.09
CA CYS A 14 12.74 2.53 -6.70
C CYS A 14 13.34 1.12 -6.66
N LYS A 15 12.57 0.10 -7.08
CA LYS A 15 13.00 -1.31 -7.15
C LYS A 15 13.46 -1.91 -5.82
N SER A 16 13.22 -1.24 -4.70
CA SER A 16 13.52 -1.76 -3.37
C SER A 16 12.67 -2.99 -3.05
N TYR A 17 13.29 -3.94 -2.36
CA TYR A 17 12.78 -5.24 -1.98
C TYR A 17 13.38 -5.63 -0.61
N PRO A 18 12.66 -6.37 0.25
CA PRO A 18 11.26 -6.79 0.12
C PRO A 18 10.28 -5.67 0.46
N LEU A 19 9.07 -5.70 -0.12
CA LEU A 19 7.98 -4.83 0.30
C LEU A 19 7.44 -5.26 1.68
N GLU A 20 7.15 -4.30 2.56
CA GLU A 20 6.46 -4.57 3.82
C GLU A 20 4.98 -4.83 3.55
N LEU A 21 4.44 -5.95 4.04
CA LEU A 21 3.02 -6.29 3.88
C LEU A 21 2.25 -6.05 5.17
N TYR A 22 1.12 -5.36 5.06
CA TYR A 22 0.09 -5.26 6.09
C TYR A 22 -1.19 -5.91 5.57
N VAL A 23 -1.69 -6.91 6.28
CA VAL A 23 -2.89 -7.66 5.89
C VAL A 23 -4.10 -7.07 6.61
N PHE A 24 -5.15 -6.73 5.87
CA PHE A 24 -6.39 -6.20 6.43
C PHE A 24 -7.50 -7.23 6.45
N GLU A 25 -7.63 -8.01 5.38
CA GLU A 25 -8.54 -9.14 5.24
C GLU A 25 -7.82 -10.29 4.53
N GLU A 26 -7.95 -11.50 5.07
CA GLU A 26 -7.35 -12.72 4.54
C GLU A 26 -8.32 -13.89 4.66
N LYS A 27 -8.40 -14.69 3.61
CA LYS A 27 -9.11 -15.97 3.55
C LYS A 27 -8.08 -17.05 3.16
N ASP A 28 -8.25 -17.67 1.99
CA ASP A 28 -7.21 -18.51 1.39
C ASP A 28 -6.08 -17.66 0.78
N GLU A 29 -6.41 -16.44 0.37
CA GLU A 29 -5.48 -15.42 -0.10
C GLU A 29 -5.71 -14.09 0.64
N ILE A 30 -4.74 -13.17 0.52
CA ILE A 30 -4.90 -11.80 1.01
C ILE A 30 -5.91 -11.09 0.10
N VAL A 31 -7.08 -10.76 0.65
CA VAL A 31 -8.19 -10.11 -0.06
C VAL A 31 -7.98 -8.60 -0.08
N GLU A 32 -7.69 -8.01 1.09
CA GLU A 32 -7.34 -6.61 1.22
C GLU A 32 -6.11 -6.42 2.10
N GLY A 33 -5.26 -5.46 1.72
CA GLY A 33 -4.00 -5.22 2.40
C GLY A 33 -3.25 -4.04 1.83
N LEU A 34 -2.03 -3.86 2.29
CA LEU A 34 -1.17 -2.75 1.92
C LEU A 34 0.26 -3.22 1.80
N LEU A 35 0.88 -2.92 0.66
CA LEU A 35 2.32 -3.05 0.47
C LEU A 35 2.97 -1.69 0.68
N VAL A 36 4.05 -1.64 1.45
CA VAL A 36 4.80 -0.41 1.71
C VAL A 36 6.24 -0.61 1.29
N CYS A 37 6.75 0.37 0.55
CA CYS A 37 8.14 0.38 0.14
C CYS A 37 9.05 0.56 1.38
N PRO A 38 10.07 -0.30 1.58
CA PRO A 38 10.95 -0.22 2.76
C PRO A 38 11.88 1.00 2.70
N ASN A 39 12.09 1.57 1.50
CA ASN A 39 12.98 2.71 1.32
C ASN A 39 12.33 4.01 1.85
N PRO A 40 12.92 4.65 2.89
CA PRO A 40 12.37 5.86 3.51
C PRO A 40 12.43 7.10 2.60
N ASN A 41 13.23 7.07 1.53
CA ASN A 41 13.24 8.14 0.52
C ASN A 41 12.08 7.99 -0.48
N CYS A 42 11.62 6.76 -0.70
CA CYS A 42 10.52 6.45 -1.61
C CYS A 42 9.16 6.65 -0.95
N ARG A 43 8.89 5.94 0.16
CA ARG A 43 7.63 5.99 0.95
C ARG A 43 6.35 5.68 0.15
N MET A 44 6.49 5.00 -0.99
CA MET A 44 5.34 4.55 -1.76
C MET A 44 4.59 3.45 -1.01
N TRP A 45 3.27 3.48 -1.13
CA TRP A 45 2.41 2.39 -0.72
C TRP A 45 1.50 1.95 -1.86
N TYR A 46 1.11 0.68 -1.86
CA TYR A 46 0.27 0.06 -2.87
C TYR A 46 -0.85 -0.72 -2.19
N PRO A 47 -2.13 -0.39 -2.44
CA PRO A 47 -3.23 -1.14 -1.88
C PRO A 47 -3.36 -2.49 -2.58
N ILE A 48 -3.77 -3.49 -1.81
CA ILE A 48 -4.28 -4.77 -2.33
C ILE A 48 -5.79 -4.67 -2.21
N ILE A 49 -6.49 -4.74 -3.34
CA ILE A 49 -7.96 -4.63 -3.42
C ILE A 49 -8.44 -5.84 -4.22
N ASP A 50 -9.42 -6.56 -3.69
CA ASP A 50 -9.97 -7.76 -4.33
C ASP A 50 -8.86 -8.70 -4.80
N GLU A 51 -7.92 -9.00 -3.90
CA GLU A 51 -6.78 -9.88 -4.12
C GLU A 51 -5.70 -9.38 -5.10
N ILE A 52 -5.87 -8.21 -5.70
CA ILE A 52 -4.98 -7.64 -6.72
C ILE A 52 -4.12 -6.51 -6.11
N PRO A 53 -2.78 -6.60 -6.16
CA PRO A 53 -1.90 -5.51 -5.75
C PRO A 53 -1.86 -4.39 -6.82
N HIS A 54 -2.29 -3.18 -6.47
CA HIS A 54 -2.31 -2.03 -7.37
C HIS A 54 -0.97 -1.28 -7.37
N CYS A 55 0.04 -1.87 -7.99
CA CYS A 55 1.41 -1.32 -8.10
C CYS A 55 1.56 -0.22 -9.17
N LEU A 56 0.61 0.71 -9.22
CA LEU A 56 0.59 1.80 -10.21
C LEU A 56 1.56 2.94 -9.82
N PRO A 57 2.16 3.62 -10.82
CA PRO A 57 2.94 4.83 -10.56
C PRO A 57 2.02 6.00 -10.14
N PRO A 58 2.54 7.01 -9.42
CA PRO A 58 1.78 8.13 -8.87
C PRO A 58 0.82 8.81 -9.86
N GLU A 59 1.24 9.00 -11.11
CA GLU A 59 0.49 9.68 -12.16
C GLU A 59 -0.77 8.92 -12.61
N LEU A 60 -0.83 7.61 -12.38
CA LEU A 60 -1.99 6.77 -12.69
C LEU A 60 -2.88 6.52 -11.46
N ARG A 61 -2.59 7.16 -10.32
CA ARG A 61 -3.31 6.96 -9.06
C ARG A 61 -4.41 8.00 -8.89
N ASN A 62 -5.63 7.54 -8.67
CA ASN A 62 -6.75 8.42 -8.36
C ASN A 62 -6.73 8.82 -6.88
N LYS A 63 -6.56 10.13 -6.60
CA LYS A 63 -6.49 10.67 -5.24
C LYS A 63 -7.72 10.32 -4.39
N ASN A 64 -8.92 10.39 -4.96
CA ASN A 64 -10.15 10.17 -4.18
C ASN A 64 -10.29 8.70 -3.77
N GLU A 65 -9.99 7.77 -4.68
CA GLU A 65 -9.99 6.33 -4.39
C GLU A 65 -8.95 5.98 -3.33
N ASP A 66 -7.75 6.54 -3.43
CA ASP A 66 -6.69 6.32 -2.45
C ASP A 66 -7.03 6.83 -1.06
N LEU A 67 -7.53 8.05 -0.95
CA LEU A 67 -7.96 8.59 0.33
C LEU A 67 -9.13 7.78 0.89
N ALA A 68 -10.07 7.32 0.06
CA ALA A 68 -11.15 6.45 0.51
C ALA A 68 -10.64 5.12 1.06
N PHE A 69 -9.66 4.49 0.38
CA PHE A 69 -9.00 3.27 0.85
C PHE A 69 -8.28 3.48 2.19
N LEU A 70 -7.49 4.56 2.31
CA LEU A 70 -6.79 4.90 3.55
C LEU A 70 -7.76 5.14 4.70
N ARG A 71 -8.89 5.81 4.46
CA ARG A 71 -9.92 6.04 5.49
C ARG A 71 -10.61 4.74 5.89
N LYS A 72 -10.94 3.86 4.94
CA LYS A 72 -11.55 2.55 5.21
C LYS A 72 -10.71 1.72 6.18
N TRP A 73 -9.38 1.74 6.03
CA TRP A 73 -8.45 0.93 6.82
C TRP A 73 -7.59 1.73 7.80
N LYS A 74 -8.02 2.94 8.17
CA LYS A 74 -7.24 3.89 8.99
C LYS A 74 -6.66 3.25 10.25
N ASP A 75 -7.43 2.41 10.94
CA ASP A 75 -7.01 1.78 12.20
C ASP A 75 -6.01 0.63 12.04
N LYS A 76 -5.89 0.06 10.84
CA LYS A 76 -4.95 -1.03 10.52
C LYS A 76 -3.69 -0.55 9.79
N ILE A 77 -3.71 0.67 9.25
CA ILE A 77 -2.58 1.24 8.50
C ILE A 77 -1.57 1.85 9.50
N PRO A 78 -0.25 1.61 9.34
CA PRO A 78 0.76 2.26 10.16
C PRO A 78 0.70 3.78 10.09
N LEU A 79 0.86 4.44 11.24
CA LEU A 79 0.82 5.90 11.33
C LEU A 79 1.81 6.60 10.37
N LYS A 80 2.98 5.99 10.12
CA LYS A 80 3.97 6.48 9.15
C LYS A 80 3.38 6.63 7.74
N VAL A 81 2.54 5.69 7.31
CA VAL A 81 1.90 5.73 5.99
C VAL A 81 0.81 6.79 5.97
N LEU A 82 -0.01 6.86 7.02
CA LEU A 82 -1.08 7.85 7.13
C LEU A 82 -0.56 9.29 7.17
N LYS A 83 0.65 9.52 7.68
CA LYS A 83 1.26 10.86 7.76
C LYS A 83 2.18 11.21 6.59
N GLU A 84 2.97 10.25 6.09
CA GLU A 84 4.09 10.53 5.19
C GLU A 84 4.07 9.72 3.89
N GLY A 85 3.08 8.83 3.74
CA GLY A 85 2.91 7.96 2.58
C GLY A 85 2.76 8.75 1.28
N LYS A 86 3.33 8.18 0.21
CA LYS A 86 3.18 8.68 -1.16
C LYS A 86 2.36 7.67 -1.99
N PRO A 87 1.59 8.13 -2.98
CA PRO A 87 1.47 9.52 -3.43
C PRO A 87 0.53 10.37 -2.55
N PHE A 88 -0.39 9.74 -1.83
CA PHE A 88 -1.36 10.42 -0.97
C PHE A 88 -1.33 9.83 0.44
N ASN A 89 -1.74 10.64 1.41
CA ASN A 89 -1.82 10.27 2.82
C ASN A 89 -2.94 11.07 3.50
N LEU A 90 -3.18 10.81 4.79
CA LEU A 90 -4.23 11.46 5.60
C LEU A 90 -3.66 12.51 6.58
N SER A 91 -2.48 13.08 6.32
CA SER A 91 -1.88 14.08 7.24
C SER A 91 -2.75 15.33 7.44
N GLU A 92 -3.56 15.70 6.46
CA GLU A 92 -4.51 16.83 6.57
C GLU A 92 -5.74 16.49 7.46
N GLU A 93 -5.94 15.22 7.81
CA GLU A 93 -7.09 14.69 8.57
C GLU A 93 -6.69 14.08 9.94
N LEU A 94 -5.42 14.21 10.34
CA LEU A 94 -4.82 13.62 11.54
C LEU A 94 -4.23 14.69 12.46
#